data_AF-G9ERA8-F1
#
_entry.id   AF-G9ERA8-F1
#
_cell.length_a   1.000
_cell.length_b   1.000
_cell.length_c   1.000
_cell.angle_alpha   90.00
_cell.angle_beta   90.00
_cell.angle_gamma   90.00
#
_symmetry.space_group_name_H-M   'P 1'
#
loop_
_entity.id
_entity.type
_entity.pdbx_description
1 polymer ?
#
loop_
_entity_poly.entity_id
_entity_poly.type
_entity_poly.pdbx_seq_one_letter_code
_entity_poly.pdbx_strand_id
1 'polypeptide(L)' 'MNLIEKITAAVLEDEEPTEKQSELLVESYLNSTDRQAIDNCFTCLCGYSLSSLIN' A
#
# COMPACT_ATOMS: atom_id res chain seq x y z
N MET A 1 17.16 1.73 11.45
CA MET A 1 15.78 1.54 10.99
C MET A 1 15.69 0.31 10.10
N ASN A 2 14.87 -0.67 10.47
CA ASN A 2 14.47 -1.79 9.61
C ASN A 2 13.55 -1.27 8.47
N LEU A 3 13.18 -2.15 7.52
CA LEU A 3 12.40 -1.73 6.36
C LEU A 3 11.02 -1.17 6.74
N ILE A 4 10.35 -1.76 7.73
CA ILE A 4 9.05 -1.30 8.24
C ILE A 4 9.19 0.08 8.87
N GLU A 5 10.20 0.29 9.72
CA GLU A 5 10.47 1.58 10.35
C GLU A 5 10.73 2.68 9.31
N LYS A 6 11.40 2.35 8.19
CA LYS A 6 11.62 3.28 7.08
C LYS A 6 10.33 3.63 6.33
N ILE A 7 9.48 2.63 6.08
CA ILE A 7 8.18 2.84 5.42
C ILE A 7 7.30 3.72 6.30
N THR A 8 7.23 3.46 7.61
CA THR A 8 6.45 4.27 8.55
C THR A 8 6.92 5.73 8.56
N ALA A 9 8.23 5.97 8.63
CA ALA A 9 8.77 7.33 8.59
C ALA A 9 8.41 8.04 7.27
N ALA A 10 8.60 7.36 6.13
CA ALA A 10 8.29 7.93 4.82
C ALA A 10 6.80 8.30 4.68
N VAL A 11 5.88 7.46 5.18
CA VAL A 11 4.43 7.75 5.14
C VAL A 11 4.05 8.95 6.03
N LEU A 12 4.72 9.12 7.18
CA LEU A 12 4.44 10.23 8.11
C LEU A 12 5.05 11.56 7.65
N GLU A 13 6.11 11.51 6.86
CA GLU A 13 6.79 12.67 6.27
C GLU A 13 6.21 13.07 4.91
N ASP A 14 5.29 12.28 4.36
CA ASP A 14 4.71 12.51 3.03
C ASP A 14 3.68 13.65 3.05
N GLU A 15 3.93 14.68 2.25
CA GLU A 15 3.02 15.83 2.05
C GLU A 15 2.12 15.66 0.81
N GLU A 16 2.27 14.58 0.03
CA GLU A 16 1.45 14.35 -1.17
C GLU A 16 -0.04 14.18 -0.82
N PRO A 17 -0.97 14.63 -1.70
CA PRO A 17 -2.40 14.47 -1.47
C PRO A 17 -2.80 12.98 -1.42
N THR A 18 -3.38 12.57 -0.28
CA THR A 18 -3.79 11.20 0.00
C THR A 18 -4.77 10.61 -1.03
N GLU A 19 -5.60 11.44 -1.65
CA GLU A 19 -6.54 11.02 -2.71
C GLU A 19 -5.82 10.46 -3.94
N LYS A 20 -4.78 11.15 -4.42
CA LYS A 20 -4.03 10.72 -5.61
C LYS A 20 -3.24 9.44 -5.36
N GLN A 21 -2.72 9.27 -4.15
CA GLN A 21 -2.03 8.05 -3.73
C GLN A 21 -3.00 6.86 -3.69
N SER A 22 -4.21 7.08 -3.19
CA SER A 22 -5.27 6.07 -3.18
C SER A 22 -5.62 5.61 -4.60
N GLU A 23 -5.84 6.54 -5.53
CA GLU A 23 -6.12 6.22 -6.94
C GLU A 23 -5.00 5.39 -7.58
N LEU A 24 -3.74 5.81 -7.41
CA LEU A 24 -2.58 5.11 -7.95
C LEU A 24 -2.46 3.69 -7.38
N LEU A 25 -2.77 3.52 -6.09
CA LEU A 25 -2.71 2.23 -5.42
C LEU A 25 -3.77 1.27 -5.97
N VAL A 26 -5.01 1.74 -6.12
CA VAL A 26 -6.12 0.97 -6.68
C VAL A 26 -5.82 0.59 -8.14
N GLU A 27 -5.39 1.55 -8.97
CA GLU A 27 -5.07 1.30 -10.37
C GLU A 27 -3.94 0.28 -10.52
N SER A 28 -2.86 0.42 -9.73
CA SER A 28 -1.74 -0.51 -9.73
C SER A 28 -2.17 -1.94 -9.35
N TYR A 29 -3.05 -2.08 -8.37
CA TYR A 29 -3.57 -3.38 -7.96
C TYR A 29 -4.47 -4.01 -9.03
N LEU A 30 -5.40 -3.23 -9.61
CA LEU A 30 -6.32 -3.71 -10.64
C LEU A 30 -5.58 -4.10 -11.92
N ASN A 31 -4.49 -3.44 -12.27
CA ASN A 31 -3.71 -3.73 -13.47
C ASN A 31 -2.58 -4.75 -13.26
N SER A 32 -2.28 -5.13 -12.01
CA SER A 32 -1.21 -6.10 -11.71
C SER A 32 -1.58 -7.53 -12.06
N THR A 33 -0.60 -8.28 -12.59
CA THR A 33 -0.69 -9.74 -12.78
C THR A 33 -0.35 -10.52 -11.51
N ASP A 34 0.27 -9.88 -10.51
CA ASP A 34 0.68 -10.49 -9.24
C ASP A 34 0.03 -9.76 -8.06
N ARG A 35 -1.29 -9.86 -8.00
CA ARG A 35 -2.08 -9.27 -6.91
C ARG A 35 -1.80 -9.93 -5.56
N GLN A 36 -1.44 -11.22 -5.56
CA GLN A 36 -1.14 -11.95 -4.34
C GLN A 36 0.11 -11.42 -3.64
N ALA A 37 1.17 -11.07 -4.39
CA ALA A 37 2.34 -10.42 -3.81
C ALA A 37 1.99 -9.07 -3.18
N ILE A 38 1.12 -8.28 -3.83
CA ILE A 38 0.66 -6.99 -3.28
C ILE A 38 -0.16 -7.21 -2.01
N ASP A 39 -1.10 -8.15 -2.00
CA ASP A 39 -1.89 -8.48 -0.80
C ASP A 39 -1.03 -8.96 0.37
N ASN A 40 0.03 -9.72 0.09
CA ASN A 40 1.00 -10.14 1.12
C ASN A 40 1.76 -8.94 1.71
N CYS A 41 2.18 -7.99 0.88
CA CYS A 41 2.81 -6.75 1.33
C CYS A 41 1.87 -5.95 2.24
N PHE A 42 0.63 -5.74 1.83
CA PHE A 42 -0.37 -5.02 2.63
C PHE A 42 -0.68 -5.74 3.95
N THR A 43 -0.79 -7.06 3.92
CA THR A 43 -0.99 -7.85 5.15
C THR A 43 0.19 -7.67 6.11
N CYS A 44 1.42 -7.59 5.59
CA CYS A 44 2.61 -7.33 6.42
C CYS A 44 2.64 -5.91 6.98
N LEU A 45 2.18 -4.91 6.22
CA LEU A 45 2.25 -3.50 6.60
C LEU A 45 1.12 -3.07 7.54
N CYS A 46 -0.11 -3.54 7.30
CA CYS A 46 -1.30 -3.07 8.02
C CYS A 46 -2.23 -4.18 8.50
N GLY A 47 -1.92 -5.45 8.27
CA GLY A 47 -2.73 -6.59 8.72
C GLY A 47 -3.95 -6.91 7.85
N TYR A 48 -4.13 -6.17 6.75
CA TYR A 48 -5.21 -6.39 5.79
C TYR A 48 -4.63 -6.62 4.40
N SER A 49 -5.27 -7.45 3.59
CA SER A 49 -5.01 -7.50 2.14
C SER A 49 -5.47 -6.21 1.48
N LEU A 50 -4.85 -5.82 0.36
CA LEU A 50 -5.31 -4.66 -0.40
C LEU A 50 -6.70 -4.94 -1.01
N SER A 51 -6.93 -6.17 -1.49
CA SER A 51 -8.27 -6.60 -1.94
C SER A 51 -9.37 -6.43 -0.90
N SER A 52 -9.10 -6.59 0.39
CA SER A 52 -10.09 -6.38 1.46
C SER A 52 -10.34 -4.92 1.80
N LEU A 53 -9.44 -4.00 1.40
CA LEU A 53 -9.56 -2.57 1.66
C LEU A 53 -10.22 -1.82 0.50
N ILE A 54 -10.15 -2.36 -0.71
CA ILE A 54 -10.76 -1.77 -1.92
C ILE A 54 -12.24 -2.17 -2.07
N ASN A 55 -12.66 -3.29 -1.47
CA ASN A 55 -14.06 -3.76 -1.46
C ASN A 55 -14.84 -3.18 -0.27
#